data_AF-A0A1Q4FDS0-F1
#
_entry.id   AF-A0A1Q4FDS0-F1
#
_cell.length_a   1.000
_cell.length_b   1.000
_cell.length_c   1.000
_cell.angle_alpha   90.00
_cell.angle_beta   90.00
_cell.angle_gamma   90.00
#
_symmetry.space_group_name_H-M   'P 1'
#
loop_
_entity.id
_entity.type
_entity.pdbx_description
1 polymer ?
#
loop_
_entity_poly.entity_id
_entity_poly.type
_entity_poly.pdbx_seq_one_letter_code
_entity_poly.pdbx_strand_id
1 'polypeptide(L)'
;MRFWKSFLPVVFLFAGLSLAIFFLRGFLVSSGLDIKVLLWGNVFLFVLSLISFLIQQKGNNPAAPQLFVRYFYIAFIAKFLLVAIVVLLYSAFAGRVNKVSVMICMALYLLYMFIEIQAAIKSGKKNG
;
A
#
# COMPACT_ATOMS: atom_id res chain seq x y z
N MET A 1 23.96 1.80 -0.47
CA MET A 1 22.83 2.47 0.22
C MET A 1 21.77 2.97 -0.76
N ARG A 2 21.10 2.07 -1.51
CA ARG A 2 20.09 2.39 -2.56
C ARG A 2 18.63 2.19 -2.07
N PHE A 3 18.47 2.01 -0.75
CA PHE A 3 17.24 1.57 -0.08
C PHE A 3 16.20 2.70 0.07
N TRP A 4 16.67 3.92 0.38
CA TRP A 4 15.79 5.05 0.72
C TRP A 4 15.22 5.77 -0.50
N LYS A 5 15.96 5.83 -1.62
CA LYS A 5 15.52 6.56 -2.82
C LYS A 5 14.31 5.91 -3.51
N SER A 6 14.20 4.58 -3.50
CA SER A 6 13.06 3.88 -4.10
C SER A 6 11.85 3.77 -3.17
N PHE A 7 12.04 3.87 -1.85
CA PHE A 7 10.94 3.86 -0.87
C PHE A 7 10.37 5.27 -0.60
N LEU A 8 11.13 6.31 -0.90
CA LEU A 8 10.73 7.73 -0.76
C LEU A 8 9.31 8.05 -1.30
N PRO A 9 8.91 7.65 -2.52
CA PRO A 9 7.58 7.97 -3.03
C PRO A 9 6.44 7.35 -2.20
N VAL A 10 6.65 6.16 -1.61
CA VAL A 10 5.67 5.50 -0.73
C VAL A 10 5.55 6.25 0.60
N VAL A 11 6.66 6.75 1.14
CA VAL A 11 6.68 7.58 2.37
C VAL A 11 5.99 8.92 2.13
N PHE A 12 6.26 9.57 1.00
CA PHE A 12 5.58 10.82 0.62
C PHE A 12 4.08 10.62 0.45
N LEU A 13 3.68 9.50 -0.18
CA LEU A 13 2.27 9.12 -0.30
C LEU A 13 1.65 8.96 1.09
N PHE A 14 2.25 8.17 1.98
CA PHE A 14 1.76 7.97 3.34
C PHE A 14 1.60 9.27 4.13
N ALA A 15 2.61 10.15 4.07
CA ALA A 15 2.59 11.44 4.76
C ALA A 15 1.53 12.38 4.17
N GLY A 16 1.50 12.51 2.83
CA GLY A 16 0.51 13.33 2.13
C GLY A 16 -0.91 12.86 2.37
N LEU A 17 -1.13 11.54 2.39
CA LEU A 17 -2.43 10.97 2.65
C LEU A 17 -2.88 11.15 4.10
N SER A 18 -1.96 10.98 5.06
CA SER A 18 -2.23 11.21 6.48
C SER A 18 -2.59 12.69 6.73
N LEU A 19 -1.86 13.61 6.09
CA LEU A 19 -2.18 15.04 6.13
C LEU A 19 -3.54 15.31 5.49
N ALA A 20 -3.83 14.75 4.32
CA ALA A 20 -5.13 14.91 3.67
C ALA A 20 -6.28 14.41 4.55
N ILE A 21 -6.15 13.23 5.17
CA ILE A 21 -7.16 12.70 6.10
C ILE A 21 -7.33 13.62 7.32
N PHE A 22 -6.24 14.22 7.81
CA PHE A 22 -6.29 15.15 8.94
C PHE A 22 -6.98 16.47 8.57
N PHE A 23 -6.64 17.06 7.43
CA PHE A 23 -7.24 18.31 6.94
C PHE A 23 -8.70 18.14 6.53
N LEU A 24 -9.04 17.05 5.82
CA LEU A 24 -10.41 16.76 5.40
C LEU A 24 -11.25 16.08 6.49
N ARG A 25 -10.73 15.92 7.71
CA ARG A 25 -11.43 15.24 8.81
C ARG A 25 -12.82 15.81 9.06
N GLY A 26 -12.98 17.13 9.03
CA GLY A 26 -14.29 17.78 9.23
C GLY A 26 -15.32 17.37 8.18
N PHE A 27 -14.92 17.33 6.91
CA PHE A 27 -15.77 16.90 5.79
C PHE A 27 -16.04 15.38 5.82
N LEU A 28 -15.04 14.57 6.17
CA LEU A 28 -15.15 13.12 6.30
C LEU A 28 -16.14 12.72 7.40
N VAL A 29 -16.03 13.32 8.59
CA VAL A 29 -16.94 13.04 9.71
C VAL A 29 -18.38 13.43 9.34
N SER A 30 -18.56 14.58 8.67
CA SER A 30 -19.88 15.00 8.15
C SER A 30 -20.45 14.04 7.09
N SER A 31 -19.60 13.31 6.38
CA SER A 31 -20.00 12.32 5.37
C SER A 31 -20.28 10.93 5.96
N GLY A 32 -20.21 10.79 7.30
CA GLY A 32 -20.39 9.52 7.99
C GLY A 32 -19.18 8.58 7.88
N LEU A 33 -18.00 9.10 7.54
CA LEU A 33 -16.77 8.31 7.42
C LEU A 33 -16.09 8.11 8.77
N ASP A 34 -15.59 6.90 9.00
CA ASP A 34 -14.83 6.57 10.20
C ASP A 34 -13.35 6.87 9.96
N ILE A 35 -12.91 7.99 10.51
CA ILE A 35 -11.53 8.46 10.46
C ILE A 35 -10.56 7.41 11.01
N LYS A 36 -10.97 6.63 12.03
CA LYS A 36 -10.11 5.60 12.62
C LYS A 36 -9.81 4.50 11.61
N VAL A 37 -10.82 4.08 10.84
CA VAL A 37 -10.68 3.05 9.81
C VAL A 37 -9.77 3.54 8.68
N LEU A 38 -9.90 4.80 8.25
CA LEU A 38 -9.01 5.37 7.22
C LEU A 38 -7.56 5.48 7.69
N LEU A 39 -7.32 5.96 8.92
CA LEU A 39 -5.97 6.08 9.46
C LEU A 39 -5.31 4.72 9.64
N TRP A 40 -6.01 3.77 10.28
CA TRP A 40 -5.49 2.41 10.44
C TRP A 40 -5.29 1.71 9.08
N GLY A 41 -6.19 1.92 8.13
CA GLY A 41 -6.06 1.44 6.76
C GLY A 41 -4.81 2.00 6.08
N ASN A 42 -4.56 3.30 6.18
CA ASN A 42 -3.37 3.93 5.60
C ASN A 42 -2.06 3.40 6.23
N VAL A 43 -2.03 3.27 7.57
CA VAL A 43 -0.88 2.68 8.27
C VAL A 43 -0.66 1.23 7.85
N PHE A 44 -1.72 0.44 7.75
CA PHE A 44 -1.65 -0.94 7.29
C PHE A 44 -1.07 -1.03 5.87
N LEU A 45 -1.58 -0.24 4.93
CA LEU A 45 -1.11 -0.21 3.54
C LEU A 45 0.36 0.23 3.42
N PHE A 46 0.79 1.15 4.28
CA PHE A 46 2.18 1.59 4.36
C PHE A 46 3.10 0.46 4.84
N VAL A 47 2.74 -0.23 5.94
CA VAL A 47 3.49 -1.39 6.45
C VAL A 47 3.55 -2.50 5.42
N LEU A 48 2.45 -2.77 4.74
CA LEU A 48 2.39 -3.77 3.67
C LEU A 48 3.35 -3.42 2.54
N SER A 49 3.42 -2.14 2.16
CA SER A 49 4.35 -1.63 1.16
C SER A 49 5.81 -1.73 1.58
N LEU A 50 6.11 -1.56 2.87
CA LEU A 50 7.44 -1.82 3.39
C LEU A 50 7.83 -3.30 3.24
N ILE A 51 6.94 -4.21 3.62
CA ILE A 51 7.18 -5.67 3.54
C ILE A 51 7.42 -6.09 2.09
N SER A 52 6.60 -5.64 1.15
CA SER A 52 6.77 -6.01 -0.26
C SER A 52 8.04 -5.46 -0.87
N PHE A 53 8.48 -4.27 -0.45
CA PHE A 53 9.77 -3.73 -0.87
C PHE A 53 10.95 -4.59 -0.37
N LEU A 54 10.89 -5.09 0.87
CA LEU A 54 11.88 -6.02 1.42
C LEU A 54 11.96 -7.33 0.62
N ILE A 55 10.81 -7.87 0.21
CA ILE A 55 10.73 -9.09 -0.60
C ILE A 55 11.32 -8.84 -2.00
N GLN A 56 10.93 -7.74 -2.65
CA GLN A 56 11.41 -7.39 -3.99
C GLN A 56 12.92 -7.17 -4.03
N GLN A 57 13.52 -6.68 -2.94
CA GLN A 57 14.97 -6.49 -2.86
C GLN A 57 15.74 -7.81 -2.91
N LYS A 58 15.22 -8.90 -2.33
CA LYS A 58 15.83 -10.24 -2.44
C LYS A 58 15.90 -10.73 -3.90
N GLY A 59 15.00 -10.25 -4.76
CA GLY A 59 14.95 -10.56 -6.18
C GLY A 59 15.81 -9.67 -7.07
N ASN A 60 16.46 -8.63 -6.52
CA ASN A 60 17.26 -7.68 -7.29
C ASN A 60 18.68 -8.23 -7.56
N ASN A 61 18.75 -9.35 -8.28
CA ASN A 61 20.00 -9.95 -8.76
C ASN A 61 20.23 -9.54 -10.22
N PRO A 62 21.31 -8.79 -10.53
CA PRO A 62 21.60 -8.34 -11.89
C PRO A 62 21.85 -9.49 -12.89
N ALA A 63 22.17 -10.68 -12.41
CA ALA A 63 22.39 -11.86 -13.27
C ALA A 63 21.08 -12.47 -13.82
N ALA A 64 19.91 -12.16 -13.25
CA ALA A 64 18.65 -12.77 -13.64
C ALA A 64 17.45 -11.80 -13.48
N PRO A 65 17.18 -10.94 -14.47
CA PRO A 65 16.07 -9.98 -14.45
C PRO A 65 14.68 -10.62 -14.27
N GLN A 66 14.53 -11.87 -14.70
CA GLN A 66 13.29 -12.65 -14.54
C GLN A 66 12.95 -12.92 -13.07
N LEU A 67 13.96 -13.01 -12.18
CA LEU A 67 13.72 -13.18 -10.75
C LEU A 67 13.05 -11.95 -10.15
N PHE A 68 13.43 -10.74 -10.58
CA PHE A 68 12.80 -9.50 -10.08
C PHE A 68 11.29 -9.49 -10.30
N VAL A 69 10.85 -9.84 -11.51
CA VAL A 69 9.42 -9.92 -11.87
C VAL A 69 8.71 -10.99 -11.04
N ARG A 70 9.33 -12.16 -10.85
CA ARG A 70 8.77 -13.24 -10.03
C ARG A 70 8.54 -12.83 -8.57
N TYR A 71 9.54 -12.20 -7.94
CA TYR A 71 9.42 -11.71 -6.55
C TYR A 71 8.41 -10.57 -6.43
N PHE A 72 8.27 -9.73 -7.46
CA PHE A 72 7.21 -8.72 -7.53
C PHE A 72 5.82 -9.37 -7.52
N TYR A 73 5.55 -10.36 -8.38
CA TYR A 73 4.26 -11.06 -8.40
C TYR A 73 3.96 -11.78 -7.07
N ILE A 74 4.95 -12.43 -6.47
CA ILE A 74 4.78 -13.08 -5.15
C ILE A 74 4.40 -12.04 -4.08
N ALA A 75 5.12 -10.92 -4.04
CA ALA A 75 4.82 -9.84 -3.09
C ALA A 75 3.45 -9.23 -3.34
N PHE A 76 3.05 -9.07 -4.61
CA PHE A 76 1.75 -8.54 -5.01
C PHE A 76 0.60 -9.46 -4.57
N ILE A 77 0.69 -10.76 -4.85
CA ILE A 77 -0.35 -11.74 -4.47
C ILE A 77 -0.46 -11.82 -2.94
N ALA A 78 0.68 -11.88 -2.24
CA ALA A 78 0.69 -11.89 -0.78
C ALA A 78 0.01 -10.65 -0.20
N LYS A 79 0.29 -9.46 -0.75
CA LYS A 79 -0.38 -8.22 -0.37
C LYS A 79 -1.88 -8.27 -0.58
N PHE A 80 -2.30 -8.69 -1.77
CA PHE A 80 -3.71 -8.76 -2.13
C PHE A 80 -4.49 -9.66 -1.17
N LEU A 81 -3.94 -10.85 -0.86
CA LEU A 81 -4.53 -11.77 0.10
C LEU A 81 -4.58 -11.18 1.51
N LEU A 82 -3.50 -10.53 1.98
CA LEU A 82 -3.47 -9.90 3.31
C LEU A 82 -4.49 -8.77 3.42
N VAL A 83 -4.63 -7.93 2.40
CA VAL A 83 -5.65 -6.88 2.38
C VAL A 83 -7.06 -7.49 2.43
N ALA A 84 -7.32 -8.55 1.64
CA ALA A 84 -8.61 -9.24 1.66
C ALA A 84 -8.92 -9.82 3.05
N ILE A 85 -7.95 -10.48 3.69
CA ILE A 85 -8.10 -11.02 5.04
C ILE A 85 -8.43 -9.90 6.04
N VAL A 86 -7.72 -8.77 5.98
CA VAL A 86 -7.97 -7.64 6.90
C VAL A 86 -9.37 -7.04 6.70
N VAL A 87 -9.83 -6.92 5.45
CA VAL A 87 -11.20 -6.45 5.17
C VAL A 87 -12.24 -7.43 5.70
N LEU A 88 -12.02 -8.74 5.52
CA LEU A 88 -12.92 -9.77 6.04
C LEU A 88 -12.97 -9.77 7.57
N LEU A 89 -11.81 -9.70 8.23
CA LEU A 89 -11.71 -9.60 9.69
C LEU A 89 -12.41 -8.34 10.19
N TYR A 90 -12.13 -7.18 9.60
CA TYR A 90 -12.82 -5.94 9.94
C TYR A 90 -14.34 -6.09 9.78
N SER A 91 -14.81 -6.69 8.68
CA SER A 91 -16.23 -6.91 8.44
C SER A 91 -16.88 -7.88 9.43
N ALA A 92 -16.13 -8.85 9.95
CA ALA A 92 -16.64 -9.84 10.90
C ALA A 92 -16.69 -9.29 12.34
N PHE A 93 -15.72 -8.47 12.74
CA PHE A 93 -15.62 -7.92 14.10
C PHE A 93 -16.28 -6.55 14.27
N ALA A 94 -16.45 -5.78 13.20
CA ALA A 94 -17.11 -4.49 13.29
C ALA A 94 -18.63 -4.69 13.38
N GLY A 95 -19.22 -4.36 14.54
CA GLY A 95 -20.68 -4.41 14.74
C GLY A 95 -21.47 -3.57 13.72
N ARG A 96 -20.84 -2.52 13.13
CA ARG A 96 -21.37 -1.80 11.97
C ARG A 96 -20.23 -1.44 11.02
N VAL A 97 -20.20 -2.10 9.86
CA VAL A 97 -19.17 -1.89 8.84
C VAL A 97 -19.41 -0.58 8.11
N ASN A 98 -18.43 0.32 8.15
CA ASN A 98 -18.47 1.54 7.36
C ASN A 98 -18.01 1.26 5.92
N LYS A 99 -18.96 0.85 5.07
CA LYS A 99 -18.69 0.46 3.66
C LYS A 99 -17.96 1.55 2.89
N VAL A 100 -18.31 2.82 3.11
CA VAL A 100 -17.69 3.95 2.40
C VAL A 100 -16.23 4.10 2.81
N SER A 101 -15.91 3.95 4.10
CA SER A 101 -14.53 4.01 4.61
C SER A 101 -13.67 2.87 4.04
N VAL A 102 -14.22 1.65 3.99
CA VAL A 102 -13.55 0.49 3.39
C VAL A 102 -13.32 0.70 1.89
N MET A 103 -14.30 1.24 1.16
CA MET A 103 -14.18 1.53 -0.26
C MET A 103 -13.08 2.59 -0.53
N ILE A 104 -12.96 3.61 0.31
CA ILE A 104 -11.85 4.58 0.23
C ILE A 104 -10.51 3.87 0.48
N CYS A 105 -10.41 3.02 1.51
CA CYS A 105 -9.20 2.24 1.76
C CYS A 105 -8.80 1.35 0.56
N MET A 106 -9.77 0.81 -0.17
CA MET A 106 -9.53 0.05 -1.41
C MET A 106 -9.01 0.95 -2.54
N ALA A 107 -9.57 2.15 -2.71
CA ALA A 107 -9.06 3.12 -3.68
C ALA A 107 -7.62 3.54 -3.35
N LEU A 108 -7.33 3.74 -2.07
CA LEU A 108 -5.98 4.03 -1.58
C LEU A 108 -5.01 2.88 -1.84
N TYR A 109 -5.44 1.63 -1.63
CA TYR A 109 -4.65 0.45 -1.96
C TYR A 109 -4.21 0.45 -3.43
N LEU A 110 -5.13 0.75 -4.37
CA LEU A 110 -4.79 0.87 -5.79
C LEU A 110 -3.75 1.97 -6.02
N LEU A 111 -3.88 3.12 -5.35
CA LEU A 111 -2.94 4.22 -5.49
C LEU A 111 -1.53 3.85 -4.99
N TYR A 112 -1.41 3.15 -3.86
CA TYR A 112 -0.14 2.58 -3.40
C TYR A 112 0.44 1.58 -4.40
N MET A 113 -0.40 0.71 -4.95
CA MET A 113 0.00 -0.29 -5.94
C MET A 113 0.55 0.35 -7.21
N PHE A 114 -0.10 1.40 -7.74
CA PHE A 114 0.39 2.13 -8.91
C PHE A 114 1.79 2.70 -8.69
N ILE A 115 2.04 3.31 -7.53
CA ILE A 115 3.36 3.85 -7.20
C ILE A 115 4.40 2.72 -7.10
N GLU A 116 4.04 1.60 -6.50
CA GLU A 116 4.93 0.46 -6.36
C GLU A 116 5.29 -0.16 -7.73
N ILE A 117 4.32 -0.30 -8.64
CA ILE A 117 4.55 -0.76 -10.01
C ILE A 117 5.49 0.19 -10.75
N GLN A 118 5.25 1.50 -10.67
CA GLN A 118 6.11 2.51 -11.32
C GLN A 118 7.55 2.45 -10.78
N ALA A 119 7.70 2.29 -9.46
CA ALA A 119 9.00 2.14 -8.81
C ALA A 119 9.70 0.83 -9.23
N ALA A 120 8.94 -0.26 -9.38
CA ALA A 120 9.45 -1.55 -9.81
C ALA A 120 9.92 -1.52 -11.27
N ILE A 121 9.11 -1.01 -12.19
CA ILE A 121 9.46 -0.87 -13.62
C ILE A 121 10.70 -0.01 -13.79
N LYS A 122 10.78 1.12 -13.09
CA LYS A 122 11.95 2.01 -13.12
C LYS A 122 13.22 1.33 -12.60
N SER A 123 13.08 0.41 -11.64
CA SER A 123 14.20 -0.37 -11.10
C SER A 123 14.65 -1.47 -12.05
N GLY A 124 13.72 -2.12 -12.76
CA GLY A 124 14.02 -3.12 -13.79
C GLY A 124 14.71 -2.54 -15.02
N LYS A 125 14.26 -1.39 -15.52
CA LYS A 125 14.82 -0.72 -16.71
C LYS A 125 16.26 -0.19 -16.52
N LYS A 126 16.73 -0.09 -15.28
CA LYS A 126 18.09 0.38 -14.96
C LYS A 126 19.12 -0.76 -14.88
N ASN A 127 18.67 -2.02 -14.87
CA ASN A 127 19.52 -3.20 -14.73
C ASN A 127 19.52 -4.10 -15.98
N GLY A 128 18.81 -3.73 -17.05
CA GLY A 128 18.89 -4.35 -18.38
C GLY A 128 19.42 -3.35 -19.38
#